data_AF-A0A948P1Y2-F1
#
_entry.id   AF-A0A948P1Y2-F1
#
_cell.length_a   1.000
_cell.length_b   1.000
_cell.length_c   1.000
_cell.angle_alpha   90.00
_cell.angle_beta   90.00
_cell.angle_gamma   90.00
#
_symmetry.space_group_name_H-M   'P 1'
#
loop_
_entity.id
_entity.type
_entity.pdbx_description
1 polymer ?
#
loop_
_entity_poly.entity_id
_entity_poly.type
_entity_poly.pdbx_seq_one_letter_code
_entity_poly.pdbx_strand_id
1 'polypeptide(L)'
;RQMTVFRPVGEADDRLPETSLYPVTLPLREASEGIVITLAQMITDKLKLYPQLAGLRITLEESRLEYHPFLQSRNELLHPFLRVSLDRTALTYGIGM
;
A
#
# COMPACT_ATOMS: atom_id res chain seq x y z
N ARG A 1 5.13 8.02 11.56
CA ARG A 1 4.04 8.77 10.88
C ARG A 1 2.92 7.77 10.63
N GLN A 2 1.75 7.96 11.23
CA GLN A 2 0.55 7.16 10.90
C GLN A 2 -0.02 7.70 9.59
N MET A 3 -0.17 6.83 8.59
CA MET A 3 -0.80 7.13 7.31
C MET A 3 -2.17 6.46 7.31
N THR A 4 -3.24 7.25 7.32
CA THR A 4 -4.59 6.74 7.10
C THR A 4 -4.81 6.69 5.60
N VAL A 5 -4.82 5.49 5.02
CA VAL A 5 -5.17 5.32 3.61
C VAL A 5 -6.68 5.24 3.53
N PHE A 6 -7.33 6.37 3.26
CA PHE A 6 -8.73 6.38 2.86
C PHE A 6 -8.77 6.02 1.37
N ARG A 7 -9.44 4.94 1.00
CA ARG A 7 -9.74 4.66 -0.42
C ARG A 7 -10.76 5.71 -0.89
N PRO A 8 -10.41 6.64 -1.80
CA PRO A 8 -11.40 7.56 -2.35
C PRO A 8 -12.47 6.72 -3.06
N VAL A 9 -13.73 6.96 -2.72
CA VAL A 9 -14.88 6.30 -3.35
C VAL A 9 -15.06 6.95 -4.73
N GLY A 10 -14.92 6.15 -5.78
CA GLY A 10 -15.06 6.58 -7.17
C GLY A 10 -15.13 5.38 -8.11
N GLU A 11 -15.67 5.59 -9.31
CA GLU A 11 -15.69 4.56 -10.35
C GLU A 11 -14.26 4.25 -10.78
N ALA A 12 -13.93 2.95 -10.82
CA ALA A 12 -12.69 2.51 -11.44
C ALA A 12 -12.83 2.75 -12.95
N ASP A 13 -11.96 3.57 -13.53
CA ASP A 13 -11.85 3.66 -14.98
C ASP A 13 -11.23 2.35 -15.48
N ASP A 14 -11.91 1.67 -16.41
CA ASP A 14 -11.43 0.41 -16.99
C ASP A 14 -10.25 0.64 -17.95
N ARG A 15 -9.85 1.89 -18.20
CA ARG A 15 -8.75 2.24 -19.09
C ARG A 15 -7.49 2.60 -18.31
N LEU A 16 -6.40 1.94 -18.68
CA LEU A 16 -5.06 2.34 -18.25
C LEU A 16 -4.57 3.51 -19.13
N PRO A 17 -3.85 4.49 -18.56
CA PRO A 17 -3.28 5.58 -19.35
C PRO A 17 -2.16 5.08 -20.27
N GLU A 18 -2.00 5.74 -21.41
CA GLU A 18 -0.91 5.50 -22.38
C GLU A 18 0.42 6.11 -21.89
N THR A 19 0.90 5.66 -20.73
CA THR A 19 2.13 6.11 -20.10
C THR A 19 2.93 4.91 -19.57
N SER A 20 4.15 5.16 -19.08
CA SER A 20 4.92 4.13 -18.40
C SER A 20 4.18 3.63 -17.15
N LEU A 21 3.86 2.33 -17.15
CA LEU A 21 3.24 1.66 -16.03
C LEU A 21 4.32 0.96 -15.20
N TYR A 22 4.19 1.05 -13.87
CA TYR A 22 5.09 0.40 -12.92
C TYR A 22 4.31 -0.67 -12.17
N PRO A 23 4.62 -1.97 -12.34
CA PRO A 23 3.89 -3.04 -11.70
C PRO A 23 4.18 -3.08 -10.19
N VAL A 24 3.21 -3.55 -9.41
CA VAL A 24 3.45 -3.95 -8.03
C VAL A 24 4.31 -5.22 -8.04
N THR A 25 5.45 -5.18 -7.36
CA THR A 25 6.39 -6.31 -7.26
C THR A 25 6.18 -7.15 -5.99
N LEU A 26 5.33 -6.69 -5.06
CA LEU A 26 5.07 -7.38 -3.79
C LEU A 26 4.14 -8.60 -4.01
N PRO A 27 4.58 -9.82 -3.69
CA PRO A 27 3.73 -11.00 -3.77
C PRO A 27 2.50 -10.89 -2.85
N LEU A 28 1.36 -11.40 -3.30
CA LEU A 28 0.10 -11.35 -2.55
C LEU A 28 0.22 -11.96 -1.14
N ARG A 29 1.00 -13.04 -1.02
CA ARG A 29 1.26 -13.70 0.27
C ARG A 29 1.98 -12.75 1.23
N GLU A 30 3.04 -12.09 0.79
CA GLU A 30 3.78 -11.12 1.60
C GLU A 30 2.93 -9.90 1.94
N ALA A 31 2.13 -9.41 0.98
CA ALA A 31 1.17 -8.35 1.22
C ALA A 31 0.17 -8.71 2.34
N SER A 32 -0.33 -9.95 2.35
CA SER A 32 -1.26 -10.43 3.38
C SER A 32 -0.61 -10.52 4.76
N GLU A 33 0.63 -11.00 4.84
CA GLU A 33 1.41 -11.07 6.10
C GLU A 33 1.73 -9.67 6.64
N GLY A 34 1.96 -8.71 5.74
CA GLY A 34 2.20 -7.30 6.06
C GLY A 34 1.04 -6.61 6.78
N ILE A 35 -0.21 -7.07 6.63
CA ILE A 35 -1.39 -6.46 7.27
C ILE A 35 -1.24 -6.46 8.80
N VAL A 36 -0.77 -7.56 9.39
CA VAL A 36 -0.56 -7.67 10.85
C VAL A 36 0.49 -6.65 11.31
N ILE A 37 1.58 -6.49 10.54
CA ILE A 37 2.66 -5.55 10.85
C ILE A 37 2.13 -4.11 10.79
N THR A 38 1.36 -3.76 9.76
CA THR A 38 0.74 -2.44 9.63
C THR A 38 -0.21 -2.16 10.80
N LEU A 39 -1.07 -3.12 11.18
CA LEU A 39 -1.95 -2.98 12.34
C LEU A 39 -1.15 -2.76 13.63
N ALA A 40 -0.07 -3.51 13.84
CA ALA A 40 0.82 -3.36 14.99
C ALA A 40 1.43 -1.94 15.06
N GLN A 41 1.80 -1.37 13.91
CA GLN A 41 2.34 -0.02 13.82
C GLN A 41 1.27 1.07 14.05
N MET A 42 0.01 0.78 13.77
CA MET A 42 -1.11 1.71 13.96
C MET A 42 -1.63 1.75 15.40
N ILE A 43 -1.38 0.70 16.20
CA ILE A 43 -1.81 0.62 17.60
C ILE A 43 -1.13 1.71 18.44
N THR A 44 -1.93 2.53 19.11
CA THR A 44 -1.48 3.56 20.06
C THR A 44 -1.23 2.97 21.45
N ASP A 45 -2.11 2.11 21.96
CA ASP A 45 -1.95 1.41 23.23
C ASP A 45 -1.35 0.01 23.04
N LYS A 46 -0.03 -0.03 22.90
CA LYS A 46 0.72 -1.26 22.60
C LYS A 46 0.59 -2.30 23.71
N LEU A 47 0.61 -1.88 24.97
CA LEU A 47 0.57 -2.79 26.12
C LEU A 47 -0.73 -3.60 26.15
N LYS A 48 -1.85 -2.97 25.81
CA LYS A 48 -3.16 -3.61 25.81
C LYS A 48 -3.43 -4.43 24.54
N LEU A 49 -3.02 -3.92 23.38
CA LEU A 49 -3.47 -4.46 22.09
C LEU A 49 -2.47 -5.40 21.42
N TYR A 50 -1.16 -5.34 21.74
CA TYR A 50 -0.18 -6.28 21.18
C TYR A 50 -0.47 -7.74 21.55
N PRO A 51 -0.84 -8.08 22.80
CA PRO A 51 -1.19 -9.46 23.15
C PRO A 51 -2.35 -10.01 22.31
N GLN A 52 -3.25 -9.14 21.84
CA GLN A 52 -4.40 -9.53 21.03
C GLN A 52 -4.01 -9.84 19.57
N LEU A 53 -2.92 -9.26 19.05
CA LEU A 53 -2.41 -9.55 17.72
C LEU A 53 -1.96 -11.01 17.57
N ALA A 54 -1.45 -11.63 18.63
CA ALA A 54 -0.99 -13.03 18.59
C ALA A 54 -2.13 -14.03 18.26
N GLY A 55 -3.38 -13.68 18.58
CA GLY A 55 -4.56 -14.48 18.27
C GLY A 55 -5.32 -14.04 17.01
N LEU A 56 -4.87 -12.96 16.34
CA LEU A 56 -5.55 -12.39 15.19
C LEU A 56 -5.43 -13.34 13.99
N ARG A 57 -6.57 -13.69 13.39
CA ARG A 57 -6.62 -14.42 12.13
C ARG A 57 -7.04 -13.47 11.02
N ILE A 58 -6.18 -13.32 10.02
CA ILE A 58 -6.47 -12.56 8.81
C ILE A 58 -6.79 -13.57 7.71
N THR A 59 -7.94 -13.38 7.06
CA THR A 59 -8.37 -14.16 5.91
C THR A 59 -8.46 -13.21 4.73
N LEU A 60 -7.80 -13.53 3.63
CA LEU A 60 -7.91 -12.78 2.39
C LEU A 60 -9.22 -13.17 1.70
N GLU A 61 -10.15 -12.22 1.56
CA GLU A 61 -11.41 -12.46 0.83
C GLU A 61 -11.30 -12.08 -0.64
N GLU A 62 -10.67 -10.95 -0.96
CA GLU A 62 -10.49 -10.46 -2.32
C GLU A 62 -9.14 -9.76 -2.46
N SER A 63 -8.55 -9.84 -3.65
CA SER A 63 -7.39 -9.04 -4.03
C SER A 63 -7.56 -8.52 -5.45
N ARG A 64 -7.31 -7.22 -5.64
CA ARG A 64 -7.37 -6.57 -6.96
C ARG A 64 -6.12 -5.75 -7.19
N LEU A 65 -5.67 -5.71 -8.44
CA LEU A 65 -4.65 -4.76 -8.90
C LEU A 65 -5.35 -3.47 -9.34
N GLU A 66 -4.98 -2.35 -8.74
CA GLU A 66 -5.52 -1.03 -9.05
C GLU A 66 -4.43 -0.09 -9.56
N TYR A 67 -4.77 0.72 -10.56
CA TYR A 67 -3.88 1.76 -11.06
C TYR A 67 -3.97 3.01 -10.18
N HIS A 68 -2.81 3.48 -9.70
CA HIS A 68 -2.70 4.72 -8.94
C HIS A 68 -1.99 5.80 -9.77
N PRO A 69 -2.64 6.96 -10.05
CA PRO A 69 -2.10 7.99 -10.93
C PRO A 69 -1.10 8.90 -10.19
N PHE A 70 0.11 8.40 -9.93
CA PHE A 70 1.16 9.22 -9.34
C PHE A 70 1.69 10.27 -10.33
N LEU A 71 1.82 11.51 -9.87
CA LEU A 71 2.49 12.58 -10.58
C LEU A 71 3.99 12.51 -10.32
N GLN A 72 4.79 12.49 -11.39
CA GLN A 72 6.24 12.44 -11.28
C GLN A 72 6.82 13.84 -11.05
N SER A 73 7.62 13.98 -9.99
CA SER A 73 8.53 15.10 -9.74
C SER A 73 9.98 14.63 -9.93
N ARG A 74 10.99 15.48 -9.67
CA ARG A 74 12.41 15.14 -9.86
C ARG A 74 12.81 13.82 -9.18
N ASN A 75 12.55 13.73 -7.87
CA ASN A 75 12.96 12.59 -7.04
C ASN A 75 11.78 11.88 -6.36
N GLU A 76 10.55 12.34 -6.58
CA GLU A 76 9.37 11.86 -5.87
C GLU A 76 8.23 11.53 -6.82
N LEU A 77 7.38 10.60 -6.39
CA LEU A 77 6.10 10.27 -6.98
C LEU A 77 5.01 10.74 -6.01
N LEU A 78 4.14 11.64 -6.46
CA LEU A 78 3.10 12.25 -5.61
C LEU A 78 1.73 11.71 -6.00
N HIS A 79 1.00 11.13 -5.04
CA HIS A 79 -0.38 10.73 -5.26
C HIS A 79 -1.31 11.93 -5.07
N PRO A 80 -2.02 12.40 -6.11
CA PRO A 80 -2.76 13.67 -6.08
C PRO A 80 -3.90 13.68 -5.05
N PHE A 81 -4.58 12.55 -4.86
CA PHE A 81 -5.72 12.43 -3.95
C PHE A 81 -5.36 12.00 -2.52
N LEU A 82 -4.44 11.04 -2.38
CA LEU A 82 -4.08 10.45 -1.08
C LEU A 82 -3.06 11.28 -0.30
N ARG A 83 -2.46 12.32 -0.90
CA ARG A 83 -1.37 13.12 -0.31
C ARG A 83 -0.21 12.26 0.19
N VAL A 84 0.06 11.17 -0.51
CA VAL A 84 1.18 10.25 -0.28
C VAL A 84 2.29 10.59 -1.26
N SER A 85 3.54 10.59 -0.78
CA SER A 85 4.73 10.66 -1.62
C SER A 85 5.56 9.39 -1.50
N LEU A 86 6.18 8.98 -2.60
CA LEU A 86 7.15 7.90 -2.65
C LEU A 86 8.45 8.45 -3.22
N ASP A 87 9.59 8.00 -2.71
CA ASP A 87 10.88 8.24 -3.36
C ASP A 87 10.94 7.44 -4.66
N ARG A 88 11.43 8.05 -5.74
CA ARG A 88 11.52 7.38 -7.05
C ARG A 88 12.42 6.14 -7.02
N THR A 89 13.43 6.11 -6.15
CA THR A 89 14.30 4.94 -5.94
C THR A 89 13.56 3.76 -5.31
N ALA A 90 12.42 3.99 -4.65
CA ALA A 90 11.59 2.91 -4.13
C ALA A 90 11.05 2.00 -5.23
N LEU A 91 10.90 2.50 -6.47
CA LEU A 91 10.47 1.69 -7.61
C LEU A 91 11.46 0.58 -7.98
N THR A 92 12.74 0.72 -7.60
CA THR A 92 13.76 -0.29 -7.88
C THR A 92 13.96 -1.29 -6.75
N TYR A 93 13.33 -1.07 -5.59
CA TYR A 93 13.39 -2.02 -4.49
C TYR A 93 12.60 -3.29 -4.82
N GLY A 94 13.17 -4.45 -4.50
CA GLY A 94 12.52 -5.75 -4.73
C GLY A 94 12.54 -6.24 -6.18
N ILE A 95 13.11 -5.49 -7.13
CA ILE A 95 13.35 -5.99 -8.49
C ILE A 95 14.52 -6.97 -8.43
N GLY A 96 14.22 -8.27 -8.30
CA GLY A 96 15.22 -9.35 -8.33
C GLY A 96 15.27 -10.29 -7.11
N MET A 97 14.30 -10.22 -6.19
CA MET A 97 13.97 -11.34 -5.30
C MET A 97 13.01 -12.30 -6.00
#